data_AF-A0A4W6F8L9-F1
#
_entry.id   AF-A0A4W6F8L9-F1
#
_cell.length_a   1.000
_cell.length_b   1.000
_cell.length_c   1.000
_cell.angle_alpha   90.00
_cell.angle_beta   90.00
_cell.angle_gamma   90.00
#
_symmetry.space_group_name_H-M   'P 1'
#
loop_
_entity.id
_entity.type
_entity.pdbx_description
1 polymer ?
#
loop_
_entity_poly.entity_id
_entity_poly.type
_entity_poly.pdbx_seq_one_letter_code
_entity_poly.pdbx_strand_id
1 'polypeptide(L)' 'LLDKLLERGVITDDEMDLAGTASRADKARAVIDTVRRKGSEASSALISALCEEDRCLSTELNLT' A
#
# COMPACT_ATOMS: atom_id res chain seq x y z
N LEU A 1 -0.11 -5.86 5.18
CA LEU A 1 0.15 -4.90 4.06
C LEU A 1 0.87 -3.63 4.50
N LEU A 2 0.27 -2.75 5.34
CA LEU A 2 0.89 -1.47 5.73
C LEU A 2 2.29 -1.66 6.35
N ASP A 3 2.43 -2.65 7.23
CA ASP A 3 3.72 -2.98 7.86
C ASP A 3 4.80 -3.30 6.81
N LYS A 4 4.48 -4.10 5.79
CA LYS A 4 5.38 -4.39 4.67
C LYS A 4 5.73 -3.15 3.84
N LEU A 5 4.80 -2.22 3.68
CA LEU A 5 5.09 -0.96 2.96
C LEU A 5 6.01 -0.06 3.78
N LEU A 6 5.89 -0.07 5.10
CA LEU A 6 6.79 0.65 6.01
C LEU A 6 8.19 0.03 5.99
N GLU A 7 8.28 -1.29 6.13
CA GLU A 7 9.54 -2.05 6.06
C GLU A 7 10.29 -1.82 4.74
N ARG A 8 9.54 -1.70 3.63
CA ARG A 8 10.09 -1.41 2.30
C ARG A 8 10.36 0.07 2.04
N GLY A 9 10.10 0.96 3.00
CA GLY A 9 10.28 2.41 2.88
C GLY A 9 9.31 3.10 1.90
N VAL A 10 8.24 2.42 1.51
CA VAL A 10 7.21 2.93 0.59
C VAL A 10 6.34 3.96 1.29
N ILE A 11 6.00 3.74 2.56
CA ILE A 11 5.34 4.71 3.43
C ILE A 11 6.25 5.02 4.61
N THR A 12 6.12 6.21 5.17
CA THR A 12 6.83 6.65 6.39
C THR A 12 5.95 6.48 7.62
N ASP A 13 6.54 6.55 8.82
CA ASP A 13 5.78 6.51 10.09
C ASP A 13 4.72 7.63 10.15
N ASP A 14 5.06 8.84 9.71
CA ASP A 14 4.12 9.96 9.63
C ASP A 14 2.93 9.66 8.71
N GLU A 15 3.18 9.05 7.54
CA GLU A 15 2.14 8.63 6.59
C GLU A 15 1.29 7.46 7.15
N MET A 16 1.88 6.61 7.99
CA MET A 16 1.19 5.52 8.68
C MET A 16 0.27 6.03 9.80
N ASP A 17 0.72 7.02 10.57
CA ASP A 17 -0.08 7.64 11.63
C ASP A 17 -1.28 8.43 11.09
N LEU A 18 -1.13 9.08 9.93
CA LEU A 18 -2.26 9.70 9.21
C LEU A 18 -3.33 8.69 8.81
N ALA A 19 -2.94 7.43 8.58
CA ALA A 19 -3.90 6.35 8.36
C ALA A 19 -4.57 5.91 9.67
N GLY A 20 -4.04 6.19 10.87
CA GLY A 20 -4.55 5.70 12.14
C GLY A 20 -6.01 6.08 12.44
N THR A 21 -6.38 7.33 12.17
CA THR A 21 -7.68 7.94 12.57
C THR A 21 -8.78 7.86 11.50
N ALA A 22 -8.46 7.40 10.29
CA ALA A 22 -9.35 7.45 9.14
C ALA A 22 -10.16 6.15 8.92
N SER A 23 -11.26 6.22 8.15
CA SER A 23 -12.02 5.02 7.76
C SER A 23 -11.17 4.07 6.91
N ARG A 24 -11.53 2.78 6.80
CA ARG A 24 -10.78 1.82 5.95
C ARG A 24 -10.63 2.33 4.50
N ALA A 25 -11.67 2.96 3.95
CA ALA A 25 -11.65 3.52 2.60
C ALA A 25 -10.68 4.71 2.49
N ASP A 26 -10.67 5.59 3.50
CA ASP A 26 -9.76 6.73 3.54
C ASP A 26 -8.30 6.30 3.70
N LYS A 27 -8.04 5.27 4.52
CA LYS A 27 -6.71 4.65 4.63
C LYS A 27 -6.24 4.11 3.29
N ALA A 28 -7.09 3.36 2.59
CA ALA A 28 -6.75 2.81 1.28
C ALA A 28 -6.44 3.93 0.26
N ARG A 29 -7.25 5.00 0.25
CA ARG A 29 -7.00 6.17 -0.60
C ARG A 29 -5.65 6.82 -0.30
N ALA A 30 -5.36 7.07 0.99
CA ALA A 30 -4.11 7.70 1.42
C ALA A 30 -2.86 6.89 1.02
N VAL A 31 -2.92 5.56 1.16
CA VAL A 31 -1.83 4.66 0.74
C VAL A 31 -1.62 4.72 -0.78
N ILE A 32 -2.70 4.60 -1.55
CA ILE A 32 -2.62 4.64 -3.01
C ILE A 32 -2.07 5.98 -3.49
N ASP A 33 -2.53 7.10 -2.92
CA ASP A 33 -2.05 8.43 -3.28
C ASP A 33 -0.57 8.61 -2.93
N THR A 34 -0.14 8.13 -1.76
CA THR A 34 1.26 8.16 -1.33
C THR A 34 2.17 7.38 -2.27
N VAL A 35 1.78 6.13 -2.56
CA VAL A 35 2.52 5.24 -3.46
C VAL A 35 2.62 5.84 -4.87
N ARG A 36 1.50 6.37 -5.39
CA ARG A 36 1.47 7.04 -6.70
C ARG A 36 2.39 8.26 -6.77
N ARG A 37 2.44 9.08 -5.72
CA ARG A 37 3.35 10.25 -5.65
C ARG A 37 4.82 9.83 -5.67
N LYS A 38 5.16 8.68 -5.09
CA LYS A 38 6.54 8.16 -5.01
C LYS A 38 6.99 7.45 -6.29
N GLY A 39 6.07 7.12 -7.18
CA GLY A 39 6.37 6.65 -8.53
C GLY A 39 6.32 5.13 -8.72
N SER A 40 6.95 4.66 -9.81
CA SER A 40 6.82 3.29 -10.29
C SER A 40 7.44 2.25 -9.36
N GLU A 41 8.58 2.55 -8.73
CA GLU A 41 9.24 1.63 -7.79
C GLU A 41 8.36 1.37 -6.56
N ALA A 42 7.82 2.44 -5.97
CA ALA A 42 6.86 2.35 -4.88
C ALA A 42 5.59 1.57 -5.28
N SER A 43 5.10 1.80 -6.50
CA SER A 43 3.93 1.09 -7.04
C SER A 43 4.19 -0.40 -7.21
N SER A 44 5.37 -0.77 -7.71
CA SER A 44 5.79 -2.18 -7.83
C SER A 44 5.91 -2.84 -6.46
N ALA A 45 6.49 -2.13 -5.48
CA ALA A 45 6.61 -2.62 -4.11
C ALA A 45 5.24 -2.82 -3.44
N LEU A 46 4.26 -1.94 -3.69
CA LEU A 46 2.87 -2.09 -3.25
C LEU A 46 2.22 -3.34 -3.84
N ILE A 47 2.34 -3.53 -5.17
CA ILE A 47 1.76 -4.68 -5.85
C ILE A 47 2.37 -5.98 -5.30
N SER A 48 3.69 -6.06 -5.19
CA SER A 48 4.37 -7.24 -4.63
C SER A 48 3.90 -7.53 -3.21
N ALA A 49 3.82 -6.52 -2.34
CA ALA A 49 3.34 -6.71 -0.98
C ALA A 49 1.88 -7.17 -0.95
N LEU A 50 1.02 -6.64 -1.83
CA LEU A 50 -0.38 -7.06 -1.93
C LEU A 50 -0.50 -8.53 -2.37
N CYS A 51 0.29 -8.95 -3.36
CA CYS A 51 0.28 -10.33 -3.86
C CYS A 51 0.75 -11.35 -2.82
N GLU A 52 1.69 -10.96 -1.95
CA GLU A 52 2.15 -11.81 -0.84
C GLU A 52 1.10 -11.92 0.27
N GLU A 53 0.36 -10.86 0.55
CA GLU A 53 -0.60 -10.79 1.66
C GLU A 53 -1.97 -11.37 1.28
N ASP A 54 -2.41 -11.15 0.04
CA ASP A 54 -3.74 -11.56 -0.42
C ASP A 54 -3.72 -11.98 -1.89
N ARG A 55 -3.55 -13.29 -2.10
CA ARG A 55 -3.59 -13.89 -3.44
C ARG A 55 -4.97 -13.89 -4.09
N CYS A 56 -6.04 -13.88 -3.29
CA CYS A 56 -7.40 -13.84 -3.83
C CYS A 56 -7.62 -12.48 -4.49
N LEU A 57 -7.33 -11.41 -3.74
CA LEU A 57 -7.43 -10.04 -4.24
C LEU A 57 -6.45 -9.77 -5.38
N SER A 58 -5.21 -10.28 -5.33
CA SER A 58 -4.25 -10.09 -6.43
C SER A 58 -4.75 -10.69 -7.74
N THR A 59 -5.42 -11.84 -7.66
CA THR A 59 -6.04 -12.53 -8.80
C THR A 59 -7.23 -11.73 -9.32
N GLU A 60 -8.12 -11.27 -8.44
CA GLU A 60 -9.28 -10.43 -8.82
C GLU A 60 -8.85 -9.13 -9.52
N LEU A 61 -7.71 -8.57 -9.11
CA LEU A 61 -7.14 -7.35 -9.68
C LEU A 61 -6.20 -7.59 -10.88
N ASN A 62 -5.98 -8.84 -11.30
CA ASN A 62 -5.06 -9.22 -12.39
C ASN A 62 -3.63 -8.67 -12.21
N LEU A 63 -3.10 -8.77 -11.00
CA LEU A 63 -1.75 -8.30 -10.64
C LEU A 63 -0.67 -9.39 -10.71
N THR A 64 -1.11 -10.63 -10.88
CA THR A 64 -0.31 -11.87 -10.97
C THR A 64 -0.87 -12.72 -12.09
#